data_AF-A0A6P0MGX2-F1
#
_entry.id   AF-A0A6P0MGX2-F1
#
_cell.length_a   1.000
_cell.length_b   1.000
_cell.length_c   1.000
_cell.angle_alpha   90.00
_cell.angle_beta   90.00
_cell.angle_gamma   90.00
#
_symmetry.space_group_name_H-M   'P 1'
#
loop_
_entity.id
_entity.type
_entity.pdbx_description
1 polymer ?
#
loop_
_entity_poly.entity_id
_entity_poly.type
_entity_poly.pdbx_seq_one_letter_code
_entity_poly.pdbx_strand_id
1 'polypeptide(L)'
;MDSKLLNQLGEWNPQLYRELKGKLKLRNLFIIVGASLITQFLLLAVAYEQHLHAYNYQSGIEWEFIFRPLNWMLPFLLLVCGVYQLSQDLAQEERKGTLNFIRLSPQSSQSVLIGKILGVPALLYLGIALTIPLHIFSALAAGVPLPWLLGIYTLWGAGCFLFYSSAFFYTLLWNTQGDSKSIAGLGGLLAFFLASPYISVIDFSFKLYSSHSGLGNWQWFFLPLGNQAIPAYTWVMITLSVASYWIWQAVNRRFRNPNATLLSKTQSYWLVACFQLWLLGFAVVELNSLPLDVHLFVGLFFVFFLNPIWFLILIKALSPRRQALLDWARYRRYNSSSNRKSFWHRPLIQDLIWGEKSPALVAVGLNLLITSIVWVPWILLLPEKVWNEGDLTTHKALFGLLLTINLILLYGAINQLMLFLKTSKPDLWTTGIIVTLIILPFFLGGILGIEPLEMPFFLMFSPFPVLALVNGSITTVFLGLLAQLGVVGFLSLQLTKKLQKAGETESKALFSGNRSLSASSLK
;
A
#
# COMPACT_ATOMS: atom_id res chain seq x y z
N MET A 1 -22.86 37.94 -4.89
CA MET A 1 -23.13 36.70 -5.65
C MET A 1 -23.55 35.63 -4.64
N ASP A 2 -24.72 35.84 -4.03
CA ASP A 2 -25.33 34.92 -3.05
C ASP A 2 -26.20 33.92 -3.82
N SER A 3 -25.56 32.98 -4.52
CA SER A 3 -26.32 31.90 -5.12
C SER A 3 -26.66 30.89 -4.02
N LYS A 4 -27.94 30.53 -3.90
CA LYS A 4 -28.46 29.47 -3.02
C LYS A 4 -27.60 28.18 -3.09
N LEU A 5 -27.00 27.92 -4.26
CA LEU A 5 -26.06 26.82 -4.51
C LEU A 5 -24.74 26.94 -3.73
N LEU A 6 -24.17 28.13 -3.59
CA LEU A 6 -22.96 28.36 -2.79
C LEU A 6 -23.22 28.13 -1.30
N ASN A 7 -24.40 28.56 -0.81
CA ASN A 7 -24.80 28.31 0.58
C ASN A 7 -25.05 26.82 0.83
N GLN A 8 -25.74 26.12 -0.10
CA GLN A 8 -25.96 24.67 -0.01
C GLN A 8 -24.65 23.86 -0.07
N LEU A 9 -23.67 24.25 -0.90
CA LEU A 9 -22.35 23.64 -0.93
C LEU A 9 -21.58 23.87 0.38
N GLY A 10 -21.71 25.06 0.96
CA GLY A 10 -21.16 25.39 2.27
C GLY A 10 -21.74 24.55 3.40
N GLU A 11 -23.05 24.29 3.37
CA GLU A 11 -23.72 23.41 4.34
C GLU A 11 -23.35 21.93 4.14
N TRP A 12 -23.22 21.47 2.90
CA TRP A 12 -22.91 20.08 2.58
C TRP A 12 -21.46 19.70 2.94
N ASN A 13 -20.49 20.53 2.53
CA ASN A 13 -19.09 20.30 2.86
C ASN A 13 -18.35 21.66 3.01
N PRO A 14 -18.28 22.19 4.24
CA PRO A 14 -17.62 23.47 4.51
C PRO A 14 -16.15 23.47 4.10
N GLN A 15 -15.49 22.32 4.18
CA GLN A 15 -14.09 22.17 3.78
C GLN A 15 -13.94 22.35 2.26
N LEU A 16 -14.80 21.71 1.46
CA LEU A 16 -14.82 21.90 0.00
C LEU A 16 -15.06 23.36 -0.36
N TYR A 17 -16.06 23.99 0.26
CA TYR A 17 -16.37 25.40 0.01
C TYR A 17 -15.17 26.31 0.29
N ARG A 18 -14.47 26.07 1.40
CA ARG A 18 -13.26 26.81 1.77
C ARG A 18 -12.17 26.70 0.69
N GLU A 19 -11.92 25.50 0.19
CA GLU A 19 -10.90 25.28 -0.84
C GLU A 19 -11.30 25.92 -2.18
N LEU A 20 -12.54 25.75 -2.63
CA LEU A 20 -13.04 26.35 -3.88
C LEU A 20 -12.96 27.88 -3.83
N LYS A 21 -13.42 28.49 -2.74
CA LYS A 21 -13.35 29.95 -2.54
C LYS A 21 -11.91 30.46 -2.54
N GLY A 22 -10.98 29.70 -1.97
CA GLY A 22 -9.56 30.05 -1.92
C GLY A 22 -8.88 30.00 -3.29
N LYS A 23 -9.26 29.05 -4.14
CA LYS A 23 -8.55 28.73 -5.39
C LYS A 23 -9.17 29.34 -6.64
N LEU A 24 -10.50 29.41 -6.73
CA LEU A 24 -11.25 29.92 -7.89
C LEU A 24 -11.31 31.46 -7.92
N LYS A 25 -10.13 32.11 -7.90
CA LYS A 25 -10.01 33.56 -8.09
C LYS A 25 -9.98 33.88 -9.58
N LEU A 26 -10.59 34.99 -10.01
CA LEU A 26 -10.66 35.42 -11.42
C LEU A 26 -9.30 35.32 -12.14
N ARG A 27 -8.22 35.82 -11.52
CA ARG A 27 -6.86 35.72 -12.06
C ARG A 27 -6.45 34.27 -12.38
N ASN A 28 -6.70 33.34 -11.46
CA ASN A 28 -6.33 31.94 -11.64
C ASN A 28 -7.19 31.27 -12.72
N LEU A 29 -8.48 31.65 -12.81
CA LEU A 29 -9.39 31.16 -13.84
C LEU A 29 -8.90 31.55 -15.24
N PHE A 30 -8.55 32.83 -15.45
CA PHE A 30 -8.02 33.29 -16.74
C PHE A 30 -6.73 32.57 -17.13
N ILE A 31 -5.81 32.35 -16.18
CA ILE A 31 -4.56 31.63 -16.44
C ILE A 31 -4.84 30.19 -16.88
N ILE A 32 -5.72 29.48 -16.17
CA ILE A 32 -6.03 28.08 -16.49
C ILE A 32 -6.79 27.93 -17.81
N VAL A 33 -7.75 28.81 -18.07
CA VAL A 33 -8.49 28.83 -19.34
C VAL A 33 -7.53 29.11 -20.50
N GLY A 34 -6.69 30.15 -20.37
CA GLY A 34 -5.69 30.48 -21.38
C GLY A 34 -4.71 29.35 -21.63
N ALA A 35 -4.16 28.74 -20.57
CA ALA A 35 -3.26 27.59 -20.69
C ALA A 35 -3.93 26.40 -21.39
N SER A 36 -5.16 26.04 -21.02
CA SER A 36 -5.90 24.94 -21.65
C SER A 36 -6.16 25.20 -23.13
N LEU A 37 -6.59 26.41 -23.50
CA LEU A 37 -6.83 26.78 -24.90
C LEU A 37 -5.53 26.76 -25.73
N ILE A 38 -4.42 27.29 -25.18
CA ILE A 38 -3.11 27.26 -25.85
C ILE A 38 -2.65 25.82 -26.06
N THR A 39 -2.74 24.95 -25.06
CA THR A 39 -2.36 23.53 -25.19
C THR A 39 -3.21 22.82 -26.24
N GLN A 40 -4.52 23.05 -26.27
CA GLN A 40 -5.41 22.47 -27.27
C GLN A 40 -5.10 22.98 -28.69
N PHE A 41 -4.83 24.28 -28.83
CA PHE A 41 -4.43 24.87 -30.11
C PHE A 41 -3.11 24.27 -30.63
N LEU A 42 -2.10 24.15 -29.77
CA LEU A 42 -0.81 23.55 -30.14
C LEU A 42 -0.96 22.09 -30.57
N LEU A 43 -1.78 21.30 -29.87
CA LEU A 43 -2.04 19.91 -30.24
C LEU A 43 -2.71 19.82 -31.62
N LEU A 44 -3.70 20.68 -31.90
CA LEU A 44 -4.36 20.73 -33.21
C LEU A 44 -3.41 21.20 -34.32
N ALA A 45 -2.53 22.16 -34.04
CA ALA A 45 -1.53 22.63 -34.99
C ALA A 45 -0.55 21.51 -35.38
N VAL A 46 -0.06 20.75 -34.40
CA VAL A 46 0.82 19.59 -34.64
C VAL A 46 0.09 18.50 -35.43
N ALA A 47 -1.16 18.21 -35.08
CA ALA A 47 -1.97 17.23 -35.83
C ALA A 47 -2.19 17.66 -37.29
N TYR A 48 -2.40 18.96 -37.53
CA TYR A 48 -2.55 19.52 -38.86
C TYR A 48 -1.25 19.47 -39.67
N GLU A 49 -0.10 19.79 -39.05
CA GLU A 49 1.21 19.68 -39.68
C GLU A 49 1.53 18.24 -40.09
N GLN A 50 1.27 17.26 -39.21
CA GLN A 50 1.45 15.85 -39.53
C GLN A 50 0.56 15.39 -40.68
N HIS A 51 -0.69 15.88 -40.74
CA HIS A 51 -1.57 15.64 -41.88
C HIS A 51 -0.98 16.16 -43.20
N LEU A 52 -0.34 17.34 -43.19
CA LEU A 52 0.32 17.91 -44.36
C LEU A 52 1.53 17.08 -44.84
N HIS A 53 2.26 16.43 -43.92
CA HIS A 53 3.41 15.59 -44.27
C HIS A 53 3.04 14.18 -44.75
N ALA A 54 1.88 13.66 -44.35
CA ALA A 54 1.40 12.33 -44.75
C ALA A 54 0.75 12.28 -46.16
N TYR A 55 0.84 13.36 -46.94
CA TYR A 55 0.28 13.50 -48.29
C TYR A 55 0.91 12.52 -49.29
N ASN A 56 0.42 11.27 -49.28
CA ASN A 56 0.31 10.54 -50.53
C ASN A 56 -0.95 9.68 -50.70
N TYR A 57 -1.83 9.43 -49.71
CA TYR A 57 -3.00 8.58 -50.03
C TYR A 57 -4.31 8.68 -49.22
N GLN A 58 -4.53 9.61 -48.28
CA GLN A 58 -5.87 9.72 -47.66
C GLN A 58 -6.23 11.12 -47.15
N SER A 59 -7.45 11.58 -47.47
CA SER A 59 -7.96 12.92 -47.15
C SER A 59 -8.67 12.95 -45.79
N GLY A 60 -8.04 13.57 -44.78
CA GLY A 60 -8.64 13.84 -43.46
C GLY A 60 -7.62 13.90 -42.32
N ILE A 61 -7.91 14.68 -41.28
CA ILE A 61 -7.19 14.64 -39.99
C ILE A 61 -7.43 13.26 -39.35
N GLU A 62 -6.38 12.53 -39.04
CA GLU A 62 -6.47 11.30 -38.26
C GLU A 62 -6.79 11.66 -36.80
N TRP A 63 -8.08 11.65 -36.44
CA TRP A 63 -8.54 12.00 -35.10
C TRP A 63 -7.93 11.13 -33.99
N GLU A 64 -7.51 9.92 -34.32
CA GLU A 64 -6.76 9.03 -33.42
C GLU A 64 -5.44 9.65 -32.95
N PHE A 65 -4.78 10.43 -33.81
CA PHE A 65 -3.54 11.14 -33.49
C PHE A 65 -3.74 12.23 -32.42
N ILE A 66 -4.95 12.79 -32.32
CA ILE A 66 -5.34 13.75 -31.27
C ILE A 66 -5.82 13.01 -30.02
N PHE A 67 -6.65 11.97 -30.21
CA PHE A 67 -7.24 11.20 -29.12
C PHE A 67 -6.19 10.50 -28.25
N ARG A 68 -5.23 9.77 -28.84
CA ARG A 68 -4.25 8.97 -28.09
C ARG A 68 -3.38 9.81 -27.15
N PRO A 69 -2.77 10.94 -27.57
CA PRO A 69 -2.04 11.81 -26.66
C PRO A 69 -2.91 12.37 -25.54
N LEU A 70 -4.14 12.81 -25.83
CA LEU A 70 -5.04 13.33 -24.79
C LEU A 70 -5.42 12.23 -23.78
N ASN A 71 -5.70 11.01 -24.26
CA ASN A 71 -6.02 9.87 -23.41
C ASN A 71 -4.87 9.48 -22.46
N TRP A 72 -3.63 9.79 -22.83
CA TRP A 72 -2.45 9.59 -21.99
C TRP A 72 -2.14 10.79 -21.09
N MET A 73 -2.11 12.00 -21.66
CA MET A 73 -1.71 13.23 -20.98
C MET A 73 -2.71 13.68 -19.90
N LEU A 74 -4.02 13.60 -20.17
CA LEU A 74 -5.03 14.08 -19.22
C LEU A 74 -5.02 13.30 -17.88
N PRO A 75 -5.10 11.96 -17.86
CA PRO A 75 -4.98 11.22 -16.59
C PRO A 75 -3.59 11.36 -15.99
N PHE A 76 -2.53 11.45 -16.79
CA PHE A 76 -1.18 11.69 -16.27
C PHE A 76 -1.10 13.00 -15.47
N LEU A 77 -1.60 14.10 -16.03
CA LEU A 77 -1.67 15.40 -15.36
C LEU A 77 -2.56 15.35 -14.12
N LEU A 78 -3.73 14.69 -14.20
CA LEU A 78 -4.61 14.48 -13.03
C LEU A 78 -3.87 13.84 -11.87
N LEU A 79 -3.19 12.73 -12.13
CA LEU A 79 -2.55 11.93 -11.10
C LEU A 79 -1.33 12.65 -10.53
N VAL A 80 -0.41 13.12 -11.38
CA VAL A 80 0.86 13.72 -10.95
C VAL A 80 0.62 15.08 -10.29
N CYS A 81 -0.08 16.00 -10.97
CA CYS A 81 -0.31 17.34 -10.44
C CYS A 81 -1.27 17.31 -9.26
N GLY A 82 -2.27 16.43 -9.26
CA GLY A 82 -3.21 16.31 -8.14
C GLY A 82 -2.54 15.77 -6.87
N VAL A 83 -1.68 14.74 -7.00
CA VAL A 83 -0.88 14.24 -5.86
C VAL A 83 0.03 15.34 -5.32
N TYR A 84 0.71 16.07 -6.19
CA TYR A 84 1.57 17.20 -5.80
C TYR A 84 0.77 18.24 -5.00
N GLN A 85 -0.36 18.70 -5.53
CA GLN A 85 -1.17 19.76 -4.90
C GLN A 85 -1.75 19.32 -3.54
N LEU A 86 -2.24 18.09 -3.43
CA LEU A 86 -2.78 17.55 -2.18
C LEU A 86 -1.70 17.34 -1.12
N SER A 87 -0.54 16.81 -1.53
CA SER A 87 0.60 16.62 -0.63
C SER A 87 1.13 17.96 -0.13
N GLN A 88 1.22 18.96 -1.01
CA GLN A 88 1.67 20.30 -0.65
C GLN A 88 0.71 20.96 0.34
N ASP A 89 -0.59 20.91 0.05
CA ASP A 89 -1.63 21.49 0.88
C ASP A 89 -1.61 20.90 2.30
N LEU A 90 -1.65 19.57 2.39
CA LEU A 90 -1.69 18.88 3.68
C LEU A 90 -0.38 19.09 4.47
N ALA A 91 0.78 19.01 3.81
CA ALA A 91 2.08 19.25 4.46
C ALA A 91 2.21 20.70 4.94
N GLN A 92 1.67 21.67 4.20
CA GLN A 92 1.67 23.07 4.62
C GLN A 92 0.75 23.31 5.81
N GLU A 93 -0.44 22.69 5.84
CA GLU A 93 -1.35 22.78 6.98
C GLU A 93 -0.79 22.12 8.24
N GLU A 94 -0.09 20.99 8.09
CA GLU A 94 0.57 20.31 9.22
C GLU A 94 1.69 21.18 9.79
N ARG A 95 2.52 21.76 8.92
CA ARG A 95 3.61 22.68 9.31
C ARG A 95 3.11 23.95 10.00
N LYS A 96 1.99 24.52 9.53
CA LYS A 96 1.36 25.69 10.15
C LYS A 96 0.59 25.37 11.43
N GLY A 97 0.47 24.08 11.78
CA GLY A 97 -0.34 23.62 12.91
C GLY A 97 -1.85 23.69 12.66
N THR A 98 -2.30 24.17 11.49
CA THR A 98 -3.73 24.31 11.17
C THR A 98 -4.42 22.96 11.02
N LEU A 99 -3.69 21.91 10.64
CA LEU A 99 -4.23 20.55 10.54
C LEU A 99 -4.74 20.04 11.90
N ASN A 100 -4.08 20.41 13.01
CA ASN A 100 -4.53 20.00 14.34
C ASN A 100 -5.84 20.68 14.73
N PHE A 101 -6.06 21.94 14.35
CA PHE A 101 -7.36 22.60 14.54
C PHE A 101 -8.47 21.94 13.72
N ILE A 102 -8.18 21.54 12.48
CA ILE A 102 -9.15 20.82 11.63
C ILE A 102 -9.51 19.46 12.26
N ARG A 103 -8.53 18.74 12.83
CA ARG A 103 -8.75 17.47 13.53
C ARG A 103 -9.64 17.60 14.78
N LEU A 104 -9.66 18.76 15.42
CA LEU A 104 -10.50 19.05 16.58
C LEU A 104 -11.90 19.54 16.21
N SER A 105 -12.15 19.85 14.94
CA SER A 105 -13.48 20.25 14.48
C SER A 105 -14.49 19.08 14.58
N PRO A 106 -15.79 19.35 14.75
CA PRO A 106 -16.81 18.30 14.85
C PRO A 106 -17.05 17.54 13.53
N GLN A 107 -16.35 17.91 12.45
CA GLN A 107 -16.52 17.26 11.16
C GLN A 107 -15.86 15.88 11.14
N SER A 108 -16.50 14.95 10.41
CA SER A 108 -15.89 13.65 10.18
C SER A 108 -14.61 13.79 9.34
N SER A 109 -13.60 12.96 9.64
CA SER A 109 -12.36 12.89 8.84
C SER A 109 -12.65 12.67 7.35
N GLN A 110 -13.68 11.90 7.04
CA GLN A 110 -14.09 11.61 5.66
C GLN A 110 -14.59 12.88 4.95
N SER A 111 -15.44 13.69 5.59
CA SER A 111 -15.93 14.94 5.03
C SER A 111 -14.77 15.89 4.69
N VAL A 112 -13.82 16.03 5.63
CA VAL A 112 -12.64 16.89 5.44
C VAL A 112 -11.78 16.40 4.27
N LEU A 113 -11.45 15.11 4.25
CA LEU A 113 -10.56 14.54 3.23
C LEU A 113 -11.21 14.53 1.84
N ILE A 114 -12.49 14.20 1.73
CA ILE A 114 -13.25 14.29 0.47
C ILE A 114 -13.34 15.74 0.00
N GLY A 115 -13.58 16.68 0.92
CA GLY A 115 -13.60 18.10 0.62
C GLY A 115 -12.26 18.59 0.05
N LYS A 116 -11.14 18.05 0.56
CA LYS A 116 -9.81 18.32 0.01
C LYS A 116 -9.58 17.66 -1.36
N ILE A 117 -9.96 16.39 -1.54
CA ILE A 117 -9.88 15.69 -2.84
C ILE A 117 -10.61 16.48 -3.93
N LEU A 118 -11.78 17.00 -3.64
CA LEU A 118 -12.61 17.74 -4.61
C LEU A 118 -12.16 19.20 -4.76
N GLY A 119 -11.69 19.84 -3.69
CA GLY A 119 -11.45 21.28 -3.66
C GLY A 119 -10.01 21.70 -3.95
N VAL A 120 -9.01 20.95 -3.48
CA VAL A 120 -7.59 21.33 -3.62
C VAL A 120 -7.17 21.33 -5.10
N PRO A 121 -7.38 20.27 -5.89
CA PRO A 121 -7.08 20.28 -7.33
C PRO A 121 -8.18 20.93 -8.20
N ALA A 122 -9.04 21.80 -7.67
CA ALA A 122 -10.17 22.37 -8.44
C ALA A 122 -9.76 23.10 -9.74
N LEU A 123 -8.64 23.82 -9.71
CA LEU A 123 -8.11 24.48 -10.93
C LEU A 123 -7.59 23.47 -11.95
N LEU A 124 -7.02 22.34 -11.50
CA LEU A 124 -6.60 21.25 -12.37
C LEU A 124 -7.81 20.59 -13.03
N TYR A 125 -8.86 20.30 -12.26
CA TYR A 125 -10.11 19.77 -12.79
C TYR A 125 -10.74 20.70 -13.82
N LEU A 126 -10.73 22.01 -13.59
CA LEU A 126 -11.23 22.98 -14.57
C LEU A 126 -10.42 22.91 -15.87
N GLY A 127 -9.09 22.92 -15.79
CA GLY A 127 -8.22 22.87 -16.98
C GLY A 127 -8.47 21.63 -17.84
N ILE A 128 -8.67 20.48 -17.21
CA ILE A 128 -8.99 19.21 -17.89
C ILE A 128 -10.42 19.20 -18.40
N ALA A 129 -11.38 19.71 -17.63
CA ALA A 129 -12.78 19.79 -18.05
C ALA A 129 -12.94 20.61 -19.34
N LEU A 130 -12.12 21.64 -19.54
CA LEU A 130 -12.08 22.43 -20.78
C LEU A 130 -11.53 21.64 -21.98
N THR A 131 -10.76 20.57 -21.75
CA THR A 131 -10.21 19.70 -22.81
C THR A 131 -11.08 18.47 -23.07
N ILE A 132 -12.01 18.13 -22.17
CA ILE A 132 -12.95 17.01 -22.35
C ILE A 132 -13.73 17.10 -23.68
N PRO A 133 -14.29 18.25 -24.10
CA PRO A 133 -15.01 18.33 -25.38
C PRO A 133 -14.16 17.89 -26.57
N LEU A 134 -12.89 18.35 -26.63
CA LEU A 134 -11.96 17.95 -27.69
C LEU A 134 -11.64 16.45 -27.61
N HIS A 135 -11.42 15.91 -26.41
CA HIS A 135 -11.17 14.48 -26.21
C HIS A 135 -12.35 13.61 -26.61
N ILE A 136 -13.59 13.99 -26.26
CA ILE A 136 -14.80 13.26 -26.68
C ILE A 136 -14.94 13.32 -28.20
N PHE A 137 -14.80 14.50 -28.78
CA PHE A 137 -14.94 14.69 -30.22
C PHE A 137 -13.91 13.87 -31.00
N SER A 138 -12.63 13.93 -30.63
CA SER A 138 -11.58 13.16 -31.30
C SER A 138 -11.75 11.66 -31.09
N ALA A 139 -12.21 11.20 -29.93
CA ALA A 139 -12.52 9.79 -29.69
C ALA A 139 -13.63 9.28 -30.61
N LEU A 140 -14.76 9.99 -30.66
CA LEU A 140 -15.92 9.61 -31.50
C LEU A 140 -15.55 9.65 -32.99
N ALA A 141 -14.79 10.66 -33.42
CA ALA A 141 -14.34 10.78 -34.79
C ALA A 141 -13.27 9.72 -35.17
N ALA A 142 -12.54 9.17 -34.19
CA ALA A 142 -11.65 8.03 -34.35
C ALA A 142 -12.38 6.66 -34.27
N GLY A 143 -13.72 6.65 -34.17
CA GLY A 143 -14.51 5.43 -34.10
C GLY A 143 -14.55 4.76 -32.72
N VAL A 144 -14.14 5.45 -31.65
CA VAL A 144 -14.22 4.93 -30.28
C VAL A 144 -15.67 4.94 -29.79
N PRO A 145 -16.23 3.78 -29.39
CA PRO A 145 -17.61 3.70 -28.92
C PRO A 145 -17.83 4.42 -27.59
N LEU A 146 -18.98 5.10 -27.47
CA LEU A 146 -19.34 5.91 -26.30
C LEU A 146 -19.28 5.13 -24.96
N PRO A 147 -19.77 3.88 -24.84
CA PRO A 147 -19.68 3.14 -23.58
C PRO A 147 -18.23 2.94 -23.11
N TRP A 148 -17.31 2.78 -24.04
CA TRP A 148 -15.90 2.57 -23.73
C TRP A 148 -15.24 3.87 -23.26
N LEU A 149 -15.60 4.99 -23.88
CA LEU A 149 -15.19 6.32 -23.44
C LEU A 149 -15.65 6.62 -22.00
N LEU A 150 -16.88 6.24 -21.65
CA LEU A 150 -17.37 6.34 -20.27
C LEU A 150 -16.56 5.46 -19.31
N GLY A 151 -16.19 4.24 -19.72
CA GLY A 151 -15.31 3.35 -18.97
C GLY A 151 -13.91 3.93 -18.73
N ILE A 152 -13.35 4.65 -19.69
CA ILE A 152 -12.07 5.35 -19.50
C ILE A 152 -12.21 6.44 -18.43
N TYR A 153 -13.28 7.23 -18.46
CA TYR A 153 -13.49 8.29 -17.46
C TYR A 153 -13.76 7.76 -16.06
N THR A 154 -14.46 6.63 -15.90
CA THR A 154 -14.62 5.98 -14.59
C THR A 154 -13.29 5.47 -14.06
N LEU A 155 -12.42 4.91 -14.91
CA LEU A 155 -11.05 4.55 -14.54
C LEU A 155 -10.24 5.78 -14.14
N TRP A 156 -10.34 6.91 -14.84
CA TRP A 156 -9.67 8.14 -14.42
C TRP A 156 -10.12 8.58 -13.03
N GLY A 157 -11.43 8.56 -12.76
CA GLY A 157 -11.98 8.88 -11.44
C GLY A 157 -11.50 7.93 -10.33
N ALA A 158 -11.52 6.62 -10.58
CA ALA A 158 -11.04 5.62 -9.64
C ALA A 158 -9.53 5.77 -9.36
N GLY A 159 -8.73 6.00 -10.40
CA GLY A 159 -7.30 6.28 -10.30
C GLY A 159 -7.02 7.54 -9.49
N CYS A 160 -7.74 8.64 -9.75
CA CYS A 160 -7.65 9.86 -8.96
C CYS A 160 -7.92 9.59 -7.49
N PHE A 161 -9.00 8.88 -7.15
CA PHE A 161 -9.32 8.57 -5.77
C PHE A 161 -8.22 7.74 -5.08
N LEU A 162 -7.67 6.74 -5.77
CA LEU A 162 -6.56 5.93 -5.26
C LEU A 162 -5.29 6.76 -5.03
N PHE A 163 -4.84 7.51 -6.04
CA PHE A 163 -3.60 8.30 -5.98
C PHE A 163 -3.71 9.44 -4.98
N TYR A 164 -4.87 10.10 -4.89
CA TYR A 164 -5.09 11.18 -3.94
C TYR A 164 -5.21 10.67 -2.50
N SER A 165 -5.82 9.50 -2.29
CA SER A 165 -5.78 8.82 -1.00
C SER A 165 -4.34 8.44 -0.62
N SER A 166 -3.54 8.00 -1.58
CA SER A 166 -2.13 7.67 -1.40
C SER A 166 -1.29 8.91 -1.09
N ALA A 167 -1.62 10.07 -1.67
CA ALA A 167 -0.98 11.35 -1.37
C ALA A 167 -1.16 11.70 0.11
N PHE A 168 -2.40 11.64 0.62
CA PHE A 168 -2.65 11.86 2.05
C PHE A 168 -1.93 10.85 2.93
N PHE A 169 -1.95 9.58 2.55
CA PHE A 169 -1.27 8.52 3.30
C PHE A 169 0.23 8.80 3.43
N TYR A 170 0.88 9.09 2.31
CA TYR A 170 2.29 9.44 2.24
C TYR A 170 2.62 10.67 3.09
N THR A 171 1.85 11.75 2.95
CA THR A 171 2.09 12.99 3.71
C THR A 171 1.92 12.79 5.22
N LEU A 172 0.88 12.07 5.67
CA LEU A 172 0.64 11.79 7.10
C LEU A 172 1.63 10.81 7.73
N LEU A 173 2.38 10.06 6.93
CA LEU A 173 3.45 9.18 7.40
C LEU A 173 4.74 9.94 7.70
N TRP A 174 5.04 10.97 6.90
CA TRP A 174 6.31 11.67 6.96
C TRP A 174 6.25 12.82 7.98
N ASN A 175 6.72 12.56 9.20
CA ASN A 175 6.75 13.55 10.29
C ASN A 175 7.54 14.81 9.87
N THR A 176 6.86 15.95 9.85
CA THR A 176 7.18 17.14 9.05
C THR A 176 8.32 18.00 9.62
N GLN A 177 9.56 17.61 9.36
CA GLN A 177 10.70 18.57 9.39
C GLN A 177 11.07 19.09 7.98
N GLY A 178 10.76 18.36 6.90
CA GLY A 178 11.11 18.73 5.51
C GLY A 178 10.13 19.68 4.85
N ASP A 179 10.60 20.52 3.91
CA ASP A 179 9.81 21.57 3.25
C ASP A 179 8.53 21.04 2.60
N SER A 180 7.41 21.78 2.68
CA SER A 180 6.13 21.31 2.11
C SER A 180 6.24 21.09 0.61
N LYS A 181 7.04 21.93 -0.08
CA LYS A 181 7.36 21.75 -1.50
C LYS A 181 8.21 20.51 -1.76
N SER A 182 9.14 20.16 -0.87
CA SER A 182 9.96 18.95 -1.01
C SER A 182 9.12 17.69 -0.82
N ILE A 183 8.22 17.67 0.18
CA ILE A 183 7.28 16.56 0.38
C ILE A 183 6.37 16.42 -0.84
N ALA A 184 5.80 17.54 -1.32
CA ALA A 184 4.98 17.54 -2.52
C ALA A 184 5.74 17.07 -3.77
N GLY A 185 6.99 17.53 -3.94
CA GLY A 185 7.86 17.14 -5.04
C GLY A 185 8.16 15.65 -5.05
N LEU A 186 8.50 15.07 -3.89
CA LEU A 186 8.70 13.63 -3.74
C LEU A 186 7.41 12.84 -4.00
N GLY A 187 6.26 13.30 -3.47
CA GLY A 187 4.96 12.69 -3.74
C GLY A 187 4.60 12.73 -5.22
N GLY A 188 4.81 13.87 -5.89
CA GLY A 188 4.60 14.03 -7.33
C GLY A 188 5.54 13.16 -8.16
N LEU A 189 6.80 13.02 -7.76
CA LEU A 189 7.77 12.13 -8.41
C LEU A 189 7.39 10.66 -8.26
N LEU A 190 6.93 10.24 -7.07
CA LEU A 190 6.38 8.89 -6.88
C LEU A 190 5.14 8.68 -7.76
N ALA A 191 4.23 9.66 -7.82
CA ALA A 191 3.08 9.61 -8.70
C ALA A 191 3.48 9.55 -10.18
N PHE A 192 4.53 10.24 -10.61
CA PHE A 192 5.07 10.18 -11.97
C PHE A 192 5.45 8.74 -12.36
N PHE A 193 6.21 8.06 -11.50
CA PHE A 193 6.63 6.67 -11.75
C PHE A 193 5.47 5.68 -11.71
N LEU A 194 4.45 5.92 -10.87
CA LEU A 194 3.30 5.03 -10.72
C LEU A 194 2.16 5.31 -11.71
N ALA A 195 2.03 6.55 -12.20
CA ALA A 195 1.00 6.93 -13.15
C ALA A 195 1.24 6.31 -14.53
N SER A 196 2.51 6.18 -14.96
CA SER A 196 2.86 5.56 -16.23
C SER A 196 2.33 4.11 -16.35
N PRO A 197 2.69 3.15 -15.46
CA PRO A 197 2.17 1.79 -15.54
C PRO A 197 0.65 1.74 -15.35
N TYR A 198 0.07 2.63 -14.53
CA TYR A 198 -1.37 2.72 -14.38
C TYR A 198 -2.08 3.09 -15.70
N ILE A 199 -1.58 4.11 -16.40
CA ILE A 199 -2.13 4.54 -17.68
C ILE A 199 -1.88 3.48 -18.76
N SER A 200 -0.75 2.76 -18.71
CA SER A 200 -0.51 1.61 -19.57
C SER A 200 -1.55 0.50 -19.39
N VAL A 201 -2.08 0.30 -18.18
CA VAL A 201 -3.19 -0.65 -17.93
C VAL A 201 -4.50 -0.17 -18.57
N ILE A 202 -4.77 1.14 -18.55
CA ILE A 202 -5.92 1.74 -19.25
C ILE A 202 -5.77 1.57 -20.76
N ASP A 203 -4.58 1.87 -21.31
CA ASP A 203 -4.26 1.70 -22.73
C ASP A 203 -4.32 0.23 -23.16
N PHE A 204 -3.84 -0.69 -22.33
CA PHE A 204 -3.98 -2.14 -22.54
C PHE A 204 -5.45 -2.54 -22.64
N SER A 205 -6.29 -2.07 -21.72
CA SER A 205 -7.73 -2.33 -21.75
C SER A 205 -8.35 -1.81 -23.04
N PHE A 206 -7.91 -0.63 -23.51
CA PHE A 206 -8.37 -0.04 -24.76
C PHE A 206 -7.96 -0.86 -25.99
N LYS A 207 -6.69 -1.28 -26.07
CA LYS A 207 -6.19 -2.15 -27.16
C LYS A 207 -6.92 -3.49 -27.20
N LEU A 208 -7.19 -4.07 -26.03
CA LEU A 208 -7.93 -5.31 -25.92
C LEU A 208 -9.34 -5.18 -26.53
N TYR A 209 -9.96 -4.01 -26.39
CA TYR A 209 -11.23 -3.68 -26.99
C TYR A 209 -11.14 -3.38 -28.50
N SER A 210 -10.21 -2.50 -28.91
CA SER A 210 -10.18 -1.96 -30.28
C SER A 210 -9.59 -2.93 -31.30
N SER A 211 -8.53 -3.65 -30.94
CA SER A 211 -7.74 -4.45 -31.88
C SER A 211 -7.73 -5.94 -31.55
N HIS A 212 -8.48 -6.37 -30.52
CA HIS A 212 -8.47 -7.74 -29.98
C HIS A 212 -7.05 -8.26 -29.70
N SER A 213 -6.08 -7.35 -29.56
CA SER A 213 -4.66 -7.63 -29.38
C SER A 213 -4.35 -7.58 -27.89
N GLY A 214 -4.55 -8.72 -27.22
CA GLY A 214 -4.42 -8.86 -25.78
C GLY A 214 -3.18 -9.61 -25.32
N LEU A 215 -3.13 -9.91 -24.02
CA LEU A 215 -2.10 -10.78 -23.41
C LEU A 215 -2.41 -12.28 -23.63
N GLY A 216 -3.23 -12.59 -24.65
CA GLY A 216 -3.67 -13.94 -24.99
C GLY A 216 -4.37 -14.61 -23.82
N ASN A 217 -3.70 -15.61 -23.27
CA ASN A 217 -4.24 -16.57 -22.30
C ASN A 217 -4.16 -16.12 -20.83
N TRP A 218 -3.85 -14.84 -20.57
CA TRP A 218 -3.85 -14.30 -19.20
C TRP A 218 -5.22 -14.45 -18.52
N GLN A 219 -5.22 -15.08 -17.34
CA GLN A 219 -6.43 -15.39 -16.58
C GLN A 219 -6.25 -15.04 -15.10
N TRP A 220 -7.36 -14.71 -14.44
CA TRP A 220 -7.45 -14.62 -12.99
C TRP A 220 -8.55 -15.56 -12.51
N PHE A 221 -8.16 -16.66 -11.86
CA PHE A 221 -8.96 -17.87 -11.73
C PHE A 221 -9.51 -18.26 -13.11
N PHE A 222 -10.83 -18.20 -13.28
CA PHE A 222 -11.52 -18.52 -14.53
C PHE A 222 -11.83 -17.27 -15.38
N LEU A 223 -11.46 -16.07 -14.91
CA LEU A 223 -11.73 -14.82 -15.63
C LEU A 223 -10.68 -14.58 -16.72
N PRO A 224 -11.06 -14.50 -18.00
CA PRO A 224 -10.12 -14.39 -19.11
C PRO A 224 -9.74 -12.92 -19.36
N LEU A 225 -8.82 -12.41 -18.54
CA LEU A 225 -8.38 -11.02 -18.55
C LEU A 225 -7.55 -10.65 -19.80
N GLY A 226 -6.91 -11.65 -20.42
CA GLY A 226 -5.97 -11.46 -21.52
C GLY A 226 -6.62 -11.29 -22.89
N ASN A 227 -7.86 -11.74 -23.08
CA ASN A 227 -8.55 -11.74 -24.38
C ASN A 227 -9.96 -11.10 -24.35
N GLN A 228 -10.53 -10.82 -23.16
CA GLN A 228 -11.83 -10.17 -23.04
C GLN A 228 -11.75 -8.81 -22.32
N ALA A 229 -12.18 -7.76 -23.00
CA ALA A 229 -12.11 -6.38 -22.49
C ALA A 229 -12.97 -6.13 -21.24
N ILE A 230 -14.19 -6.69 -21.19
CA ILE A 230 -15.12 -6.46 -20.07
C ILE A 230 -14.62 -7.08 -18.75
N PRO A 231 -14.22 -8.37 -18.69
CA PRO A 231 -13.59 -8.94 -17.50
C PRO A 231 -12.33 -8.19 -17.07
N ALA A 232 -11.47 -7.80 -18.01
CA ALA A 232 -10.27 -7.01 -17.72
C ALA A 232 -10.62 -5.67 -17.06
N TYR A 233 -11.52 -4.90 -17.66
CA TYR A 233 -12.02 -3.63 -17.11
C TYR A 233 -12.61 -3.80 -15.71
N THR A 234 -13.52 -4.78 -15.53
CA THR A 234 -14.18 -5.02 -14.23
C THR A 234 -13.17 -5.44 -13.17
N TRP A 235 -12.20 -6.28 -13.52
CA TRP A 235 -11.13 -6.70 -12.62
C TRP A 235 -10.25 -5.52 -12.18
N VAL A 236 -9.89 -4.62 -13.11
CA VAL A 236 -9.15 -3.39 -12.78
C VAL A 236 -9.99 -2.52 -11.84
N MET A 237 -11.27 -2.30 -12.12
CA MET A 237 -12.16 -1.49 -11.27
C MET A 237 -12.31 -2.06 -9.85
N ILE A 238 -12.47 -3.38 -9.71
CA ILE A 238 -12.50 -4.04 -8.40
C ILE A 238 -11.17 -3.85 -7.67
N THR A 239 -10.05 -4.06 -8.36
CA THR A 239 -8.70 -3.93 -7.79
C THR A 239 -8.46 -2.50 -7.28
N LEU A 240 -8.81 -1.48 -8.08
CA LEU A 240 -8.71 -0.07 -7.68
C LEU A 240 -9.60 0.22 -6.48
N SER A 241 -10.85 -0.25 -6.48
CA SER A 241 -11.80 0.00 -5.39
C SER A 241 -11.34 -0.61 -4.06
N VAL A 242 -10.84 -1.85 -4.09
CA VAL A 242 -10.30 -2.56 -2.92
C VAL A 242 -9.02 -1.87 -2.42
N ALA A 243 -8.10 -1.50 -3.31
CA ALA A 243 -6.88 -0.79 -2.93
C ALA A 243 -7.21 0.57 -2.30
N SER A 244 -8.10 1.33 -2.93
CA SER A 244 -8.57 2.61 -2.42
C SER A 244 -9.21 2.47 -1.04
N TYR A 245 -10.05 1.46 -0.82
CA TYR A 245 -10.66 1.20 0.48
C TYR A 245 -9.60 1.01 1.57
N TRP A 246 -8.61 0.15 1.36
CA TRP A 246 -7.59 -0.14 2.38
C TRP A 246 -6.69 1.06 2.68
N ILE A 247 -6.27 1.81 1.66
CA ILE A 247 -5.52 3.06 1.84
C ILE A 247 -6.38 4.08 2.60
N TRP A 248 -7.66 4.22 2.24
CA TRP A 248 -8.59 5.14 2.89
C TRP A 248 -8.80 4.82 4.38
N GLN A 249 -8.85 3.55 4.76
CA GLN A 249 -8.91 3.14 6.17
C GLN A 249 -7.67 3.61 6.94
N ALA A 250 -6.49 3.40 6.38
CA ALA A 250 -5.22 3.83 7.00
C ALA A 250 -5.13 5.35 7.11
N VAL A 251 -5.53 6.09 6.06
CA VAL A 251 -5.57 7.57 6.06
C VAL A 251 -6.51 8.09 7.14
N ASN A 252 -7.75 7.59 7.22
CA ASN A 252 -8.71 8.05 8.22
C ASN A 252 -8.20 7.83 9.65
N ARG A 253 -7.59 6.67 9.90
CA ARG A 253 -7.03 6.33 11.21
C ARG A 253 -5.90 7.28 11.59
N ARG A 254 -4.97 7.52 10.66
CA ARG A 254 -3.81 8.41 10.89
C ARG A 254 -4.19 9.88 10.96
N PHE A 255 -5.21 10.28 10.21
CA PHE A 255 -5.76 11.63 10.28
C PHE A 255 -6.32 11.92 11.68
N ARG A 256 -7.08 10.99 12.26
CA ARG A 256 -7.67 11.14 13.61
C ARG A 256 -6.65 11.03 14.72
N ASN A 257 -5.73 10.06 14.62
CA ASN A 257 -4.71 9.82 15.64
C ASN A 257 -3.33 9.62 15.01
N PRO A 258 -2.48 10.67 15.02
CA PRO A 258 -1.12 10.62 14.46
C PRO A 258 -0.19 9.62 15.16
N ASN A 259 -0.54 9.14 16.36
CA ASN A 259 0.26 8.19 17.14
C ASN A 259 -0.28 6.76 17.08
N ALA A 260 -1.42 6.53 16.42
CA ALA A 260 -1.95 5.18 16.22
C ALA A 260 -1.13 4.41 15.17
N THR A 261 -1.18 3.08 15.27
CA THR A 261 -0.73 2.17 14.20
C THR A 261 -1.47 2.45 12.90
N LEU A 262 -0.90 2.07 11.75
CA LEU A 262 -1.53 2.34 10.43
C LEU A 262 -2.78 1.49 10.21
N LEU A 263 -2.75 0.25 10.71
CA LEU A 263 -3.84 -0.69 10.65
C LEU A 263 -4.16 -1.19 12.06
N SER A 264 -5.43 -1.49 12.31
CA SER A 264 -5.79 -2.39 13.42
C SER A 264 -5.40 -3.83 13.07
N LYS A 265 -5.33 -4.68 14.09
CA LYS A 265 -5.09 -6.12 13.91
C LYS A 265 -6.20 -6.79 13.11
N THR A 266 -7.43 -6.35 13.28
CA THR A 266 -8.58 -6.89 12.53
C THR A 266 -8.52 -6.52 11.06
N GLN A 267 -8.20 -5.25 10.78
CA GLN A 267 -8.00 -4.77 9.42
C GLN A 267 -6.84 -5.49 8.74
N SER A 268 -5.76 -5.84 9.44
CA SER A 268 -4.68 -6.63 8.81
C SER A 268 -5.12 -8.03 8.44
N TYR A 269 -5.89 -8.74 9.29
CA TYR A 269 -6.37 -10.08 8.96
C TYR A 269 -7.20 -10.09 7.67
N TRP A 270 -8.12 -9.14 7.53
CA TRP A 270 -8.95 -8.99 6.33
C TRP A 270 -8.14 -8.53 5.11
N LEU A 271 -7.22 -7.57 5.29
CA LEU A 271 -6.34 -7.10 4.22
C LEU A 271 -5.46 -8.23 3.69
N VAL A 272 -4.84 -9.02 4.58
CA VAL A 272 -4.02 -10.16 4.20
C VAL A 272 -4.88 -11.21 3.51
N ALA A 273 -6.02 -11.61 4.07
CA ALA A 273 -6.91 -12.57 3.41
C ALA A 273 -7.29 -12.11 1.98
N CYS A 274 -7.69 -10.85 1.82
CA CYS A 274 -8.03 -10.28 0.52
C CYS A 274 -6.83 -10.28 -0.45
N PHE A 275 -5.65 -9.87 0.02
CA PHE A 275 -4.43 -9.81 -0.80
C PHE A 275 -3.98 -11.21 -1.23
N GLN A 276 -4.00 -12.19 -0.32
CA GLN A 276 -3.61 -13.56 -0.63
C GLN A 276 -4.55 -14.22 -1.64
N LEU A 277 -5.87 -14.01 -1.49
CA LEU A 277 -6.86 -14.51 -2.46
C LEU A 277 -6.70 -13.85 -3.84
N TRP A 278 -6.39 -12.54 -3.87
CA TRP A 278 -6.13 -11.83 -5.11
C TRP A 278 -4.89 -12.37 -5.84
N LEU A 279 -3.81 -12.68 -5.11
CA LEU A 279 -2.61 -13.31 -5.69
C LEU A 279 -2.86 -14.74 -6.14
N LEU A 280 -3.59 -15.52 -5.35
CA LEU A 280 -3.93 -16.91 -5.67
C LEU A 280 -4.65 -17.01 -7.02
N GLY A 281 -5.47 -16.03 -7.38
CA GLY A 281 -6.17 -16.02 -8.67
C GLY A 281 -5.25 -16.07 -9.88
N PHE A 282 -4.04 -15.54 -9.79
CA PHE A 282 -3.05 -15.66 -10.87
C PHE A 282 -2.24 -16.97 -10.84
N ALA A 283 -2.28 -17.69 -9.71
CA ALA A 283 -1.55 -18.93 -9.50
C ALA A 283 -2.41 -20.19 -9.69
N VAL A 284 -3.74 -20.09 -9.61
CA VAL A 284 -4.67 -21.20 -9.84
C VAL A 284 -4.95 -21.34 -11.34
N VAL A 285 -4.80 -22.57 -11.83
CA VAL A 285 -4.79 -22.92 -13.25
C VAL A 285 -6.12 -23.52 -13.70
N GLU A 286 -6.56 -23.14 -14.90
CA GLU A 286 -7.36 -23.99 -15.79
C GLU A 286 -6.43 -24.54 -16.90
N LEU A 287 -6.48 -25.85 -17.13
CA LEU A 287 -5.39 -26.71 -17.64
C LEU A 287 -4.90 -26.50 -19.09
N ASN A 288 -5.16 -25.39 -19.79
CA ASN A 288 -5.01 -25.36 -21.26
C ASN A 288 -4.38 -24.11 -21.91
N SER A 289 -3.75 -23.18 -21.18
CA SER A 289 -3.50 -21.85 -21.78
C SER A 289 -2.09 -21.24 -21.62
N LEU A 290 -1.35 -21.48 -20.53
CA LEU A 290 0.09 -21.17 -20.46
C LEU A 290 0.92 -22.40 -20.09
N PRO A 291 2.21 -22.46 -20.47
CA PRO A 291 3.13 -23.47 -20.00
C PRO A 291 3.13 -23.57 -18.46
N LEU A 292 3.11 -24.80 -17.95
CA LEU A 292 2.90 -25.12 -16.53
C LEU A 292 4.04 -24.60 -15.64
N ASP A 293 5.24 -24.49 -16.20
CA ASP A 293 6.45 -23.89 -15.62
C ASP A 293 6.28 -22.39 -15.33
N VAL A 294 5.63 -21.63 -16.22
CA VAL A 294 5.35 -20.20 -16.02
C VAL A 294 4.40 -19.98 -14.83
N HIS A 295 3.38 -20.82 -14.69
CA HIS A 295 2.45 -20.75 -13.56
C HIS A 295 3.11 -21.10 -12.23
N LEU A 296 3.92 -22.17 -12.21
CA LEU A 296 4.70 -22.54 -11.04
C LEU A 296 5.62 -21.37 -10.64
N PHE A 297 6.33 -20.77 -11.59
CA PHE A 297 7.19 -19.62 -11.34
C PHE A 297 6.43 -18.43 -10.73
N VAL A 298 5.26 -18.08 -11.28
CA VAL A 298 4.42 -16.98 -10.77
C VAL A 298 3.96 -17.25 -9.33
N GLY A 299 3.48 -18.46 -9.04
CA GLY A 299 3.05 -18.83 -7.69
C GLY A 299 4.21 -18.85 -6.69
N LEU A 300 5.36 -19.43 -7.06
CA LEU A 300 6.58 -19.42 -6.24
C LEU A 300 7.09 -17.99 -6.01
N PHE A 301 7.03 -17.11 -7.01
CA PHE A 301 7.36 -15.70 -6.88
C PHE A 301 6.45 -15.00 -5.86
N PHE A 302 5.13 -15.25 -5.91
CA PHE A 302 4.22 -14.67 -4.92
C PHE A 302 4.50 -15.18 -3.49
N VAL A 303 4.72 -16.48 -3.32
CA VAL A 303 4.96 -17.10 -2.02
C VAL A 303 6.30 -16.69 -1.42
N PHE A 304 7.38 -16.74 -2.20
CA PHE A 304 8.74 -16.64 -1.70
C PHE A 304 9.40 -15.28 -1.91
N PHE A 305 8.84 -14.41 -2.75
CA PHE A 305 9.39 -13.06 -2.96
C PHE A 305 8.41 -11.96 -2.54
N LEU A 306 7.20 -11.95 -3.11
CA LEU A 306 6.25 -10.86 -2.86
C LEU A 306 5.74 -10.86 -1.41
N ASN A 307 5.40 -12.03 -0.87
CA ASN A 307 4.88 -12.16 0.49
C ASN A 307 5.86 -11.68 1.57
N PRO A 308 7.15 -12.09 1.58
CA PRO A 308 8.12 -11.55 2.54
C PRO A 308 8.19 -10.02 2.55
N ILE A 309 8.23 -9.38 1.37
CA ILE A 309 8.26 -7.92 1.24
C ILE A 309 6.96 -7.32 1.81
N TRP A 310 5.81 -7.88 1.45
CA TRP A 310 4.51 -7.45 1.96
C TRP A 310 4.41 -7.54 3.49
N PHE A 311 4.92 -8.63 4.08
CA PHE A 311 4.91 -8.80 5.53
C PHE A 311 5.84 -7.85 6.26
N LEU A 312 6.97 -7.44 5.67
CA LEU A 312 7.82 -6.38 6.25
C LEU A 312 7.06 -5.05 6.35
N ILE A 313 6.28 -4.69 5.32
CA ILE A 313 5.41 -3.52 5.34
C ILE A 313 4.32 -3.67 6.41
N LEU A 314 3.70 -4.84 6.48
CA LEU A 314 2.64 -5.15 7.44
C LEU A 314 3.12 -5.09 8.89
N ILE A 315 4.31 -5.62 9.19
CA ILE A 315 4.95 -5.57 10.51
C ILE A 315 5.09 -4.12 10.95
N LYS A 316 5.57 -3.23 10.07
CA LYS A 316 5.72 -1.81 10.37
C LYS A 316 4.36 -1.12 10.56
N ALA A 317 3.36 -1.50 9.77
CA ALA A 317 2.00 -0.96 9.86
C ALA A 317 1.28 -1.34 11.17
N LEU A 318 1.56 -2.52 11.72
CA LEU A 318 0.91 -3.07 12.91
C LEU A 318 1.63 -2.81 14.22
N SER A 319 2.93 -2.53 14.20
CA SER A 319 3.72 -2.48 15.43
C SER A 319 3.48 -1.18 16.22
N PRO A 320 2.93 -1.24 17.44
CA PRO A 320 2.75 -0.06 18.28
C PRO A 320 4.09 0.50 18.75
N ARG A 321 4.12 1.83 18.92
CA ARG A 321 5.26 2.55 19.49
C ARG A 321 5.39 2.32 20.99
N ARG A 322 6.57 2.63 21.54
CA ARG A 322 6.91 2.52 22.96
C ARG A 322 5.80 3.01 23.92
N GLN A 323 5.22 4.19 23.70
CA GLN A 323 4.20 4.72 24.61
C GLN A 323 2.94 3.85 24.66
N ALA A 324 2.45 3.39 23.51
CA ALA A 324 1.29 2.50 23.46
C ALA A 324 1.57 1.16 24.16
N LEU A 325 2.79 0.63 24.03
CA LEU A 325 3.21 -0.59 24.74
C LEU A 325 3.30 -0.39 26.26
N LEU A 326 3.74 0.78 26.71
CA LEU A 326 3.78 1.12 28.15
C LEU A 326 2.36 1.23 28.72
N ASP A 327 1.47 1.91 28.01
CA ASP A 327 0.05 1.98 28.38
C ASP A 327 -0.54 0.57 28.48
N TRP A 328 -0.28 -0.28 27.48
CA TRP A 328 -0.75 -1.66 27.46
C TRP A 328 -0.20 -2.49 28.64
N ALA A 329 1.11 -2.39 28.91
CA ALA A 329 1.74 -3.10 30.02
C ALA A 329 1.14 -2.69 31.39
N ARG A 330 0.72 -1.41 31.53
CA ARG A 330 0.02 -0.90 32.71
C ARG A 330 -1.38 -1.52 32.85
N TYR A 331 -2.22 -1.43 31.81
CA TYR A 331 -3.59 -1.94 31.82
C TYR A 331 -3.67 -3.45 32.06
N ARG A 332 -2.72 -4.21 31.51
CA ARG A 332 -2.61 -5.67 31.71
C ARG A 332 -2.57 -6.05 33.19
N ARG A 333 -1.87 -5.28 34.02
CA ARG A 333 -1.70 -5.59 35.45
C ARG A 333 -3.01 -5.43 36.22
N TYR A 334 -3.80 -4.43 35.86
CA TYR A 334 -5.09 -4.16 36.48
C TYR A 334 -6.09 -5.30 36.21
N ASN A 335 -6.11 -5.82 34.97
CA ASN A 335 -7.04 -6.89 34.57
C ASN A 335 -6.54 -8.32 34.84
N SER A 336 -5.28 -8.51 35.25
CA SER A 336 -4.74 -9.85 35.55
C SER A 336 -5.20 -10.42 36.90
N SER A 337 -5.88 -9.64 37.73
CA SER A 337 -6.40 -10.06 39.04
C SER A 337 -7.77 -10.75 39.01
N SER A 338 -8.48 -10.78 37.88
CA SER A 338 -9.84 -11.36 37.81
C SER A 338 -9.92 -12.69 37.03
N ASN A 339 -10.17 -13.77 37.77
CA ASN A 339 -10.80 -15.05 37.41
C ASN A 339 -10.16 -16.02 36.38
N ARG A 340 -10.09 -17.30 36.80
CA ARG A 340 -9.80 -18.50 35.98
C ARG A 340 -10.87 -18.67 34.88
N LYS A 341 -10.61 -18.15 33.67
CA LYS A 341 -11.37 -18.47 32.46
C LYS A 341 -10.59 -19.41 31.53
N SER A 342 -11.31 -20.08 30.62
CA SER A 342 -10.79 -20.89 29.52
C SER A 342 -9.66 -20.15 28.76
N PHE A 343 -8.67 -20.89 28.23
CA PHE A 343 -7.47 -20.33 27.58
C PHE A 343 -7.79 -19.19 26.59
N TRP A 344 -8.71 -19.41 25.66
CA TRP A 344 -9.15 -18.43 24.65
C TRP A 344 -9.92 -17.23 25.22
N HIS A 345 -10.49 -17.37 26.42
CA HIS A 345 -11.23 -16.32 27.12
C HIS A 345 -10.35 -15.56 28.13
N ARG A 346 -9.04 -15.83 28.14
CA ARG A 346 -8.10 -15.05 28.93
C ARG A 346 -8.01 -13.65 28.32
N PRO A 347 -8.16 -12.59 29.14
CA PRO A 347 -8.12 -11.22 28.66
C PRO A 347 -6.82 -10.92 27.91
N LEU A 348 -5.72 -11.57 28.30
CA LEU A 348 -4.42 -11.44 27.64
C LEU A 348 -4.41 -11.95 26.20
N ILE A 349 -5.05 -13.10 25.90
CA ILE A 349 -5.04 -13.67 24.55
C ILE A 349 -5.94 -12.83 23.66
N GLN A 350 -7.11 -12.45 24.15
CA GLN A 350 -8.01 -11.56 23.42
C GLN A 350 -7.34 -10.22 23.12
N ASP A 351 -6.62 -9.65 24.08
CA ASP A 351 -5.90 -8.39 23.89
C ASP A 351 -4.68 -8.53 22.95
N LEU A 352 -3.99 -9.67 22.92
CA LEU A 352 -2.93 -9.91 21.93
C LEU A 352 -3.46 -10.10 20.51
N ILE A 353 -4.64 -10.70 20.34
CA ILE A 353 -5.26 -10.93 19.03
C ILE A 353 -5.94 -9.67 18.50
N TRP A 354 -6.65 -8.95 19.36
CA TRP A 354 -7.55 -7.85 18.97
C TRP A 354 -7.05 -6.48 19.41
N GLY A 355 -6.29 -6.40 20.50
CA GLY A 355 -5.87 -5.15 21.12
C GLY A 355 -4.84 -4.37 20.31
N GLU A 356 -5.10 -3.08 20.12
CA GLU A 356 -4.29 -2.22 19.25
C GLU A 356 -2.97 -1.76 19.87
N LYS A 357 -2.93 -1.67 21.21
CA LYS A 357 -1.75 -1.24 21.96
C LYS A 357 -0.82 -2.39 22.32
N SER A 358 -1.27 -3.63 22.15
CA SER A 358 -0.53 -4.82 22.52
C SER A 358 0.51 -5.20 21.45
N PRO A 359 1.58 -5.92 21.81
CA PRO A 359 2.63 -6.32 20.87
C PRO A 359 2.08 -6.94 19.58
N ALA A 360 2.70 -6.64 18.44
CA ALA A 360 2.21 -7.05 17.14
C ALA A 360 2.55 -8.52 16.78
N LEU A 361 3.48 -9.16 17.48
CA LEU A 361 4.02 -10.47 17.08
C LEU A 361 2.93 -11.56 16.91
N VAL A 362 1.94 -11.62 17.80
CA VAL A 362 0.82 -12.57 17.69
C VAL A 362 -0.06 -12.25 16.48
N ALA A 363 -0.31 -10.98 16.19
CA ALA A 363 -1.08 -10.56 15.02
C ALA A 363 -0.33 -10.87 13.72
N VAL A 364 0.99 -10.72 13.70
CA VAL A 364 1.82 -11.13 12.56
C VAL A 364 1.72 -12.65 12.36
N GLY A 365 1.81 -13.44 13.43
CA GLY A 365 1.62 -14.90 13.37
C GLY A 365 0.25 -15.32 12.82
N LEU A 366 -0.83 -14.64 13.23
CA LEU A 366 -2.17 -14.91 12.68
C LEU A 366 -2.30 -14.53 11.20
N ASN A 367 -1.69 -13.42 10.77
CA ASN A 367 -1.65 -13.08 9.35
C ASN A 367 -0.85 -14.13 8.54
N LEU A 368 0.25 -14.65 9.08
CA LEU A 368 1.01 -15.74 8.46
C LEU A 368 0.22 -17.06 8.41
N LEU A 369 -0.60 -17.33 9.42
CA LEU A 369 -1.52 -18.47 9.40
C LEU A 369 -2.54 -18.34 8.27
N ILE A 370 -3.14 -17.15 8.10
CA ILE A 370 -4.05 -16.86 6.98
C ILE A 370 -3.35 -17.09 5.64
N THR A 371 -2.13 -16.59 5.46
CA THR A 371 -1.31 -16.86 4.26
C THR A 371 -1.06 -18.35 4.06
N SER A 372 -0.77 -19.09 5.13
CA SER A 372 -0.53 -20.54 5.07
C SER A 372 -1.79 -21.30 4.64
N ILE A 373 -2.97 -20.92 5.13
CA ILE A 373 -4.25 -21.52 4.75
C ILE A 373 -4.51 -21.37 3.25
N VAL A 374 -4.05 -20.28 2.62
CA VAL A 374 -4.21 -20.04 1.18
C VAL A 374 -3.19 -20.84 0.36
N TRP A 375 -1.91 -20.81 0.75
CA TRP A 375 -0.83 -21.33 -0.10
C TRP A 375 -0.48 -22.80 0.12
N VAL A 376 -0.71 -23.36 1.32
CA VAL A 376 -0.46 -24.79 1.56
C VAL A 376 -1.32 -25.68 0.65
N PRO A 377 -2.65 -25.45 0.51
CA PRO A 377 -3.45 -26.22 -0.44
C PRO A 377 -2.96 -26.07 -1.89
N TRP A 378 -2.58 -24.86 -2.30
CA TRP A 378 -2.05 -24.64 -3.66
C TRP A 378 -0.76 -25.46 -3.91
N ILE A 379 0.17 -25.48 -2.96
CA ILE A 379 1.40 -26.29 -3.06
C ILE A 379 1.08 -27.80 -3.14
N LEU A 380 0.12 -28.27 -2.34
CA LEU A 380 -0.23 -29.70 -2.27
C LEU A 380 -1.03 -30.21 -3.47
N LEU A 381 -1.83 -29.34 -4.11
CA LEU A 381 -2.71 -29.71 -5.23
C LEU A 381 -1.98 -29.73 -6.58
N LEU A 382 -0.75 -29.20 -6.66
CA LEU A 382 0.06 -29.24 -7.88
C LEU A 382 0.55 -30.67 -8.19
N PRO A 383 0.41 -31.17 -9.44
CA PRO A 383 0.84 -32.51 -9.80
C PRO A 383 2.35 -32.72 -9.58
N GLU A 384 2.75 -33.92 -9.13
CA GLU A 384 4.15 -34.23 -8.82
C GLU A 384 5.10 -34.05 -10.01
N LYS A 385 4.62 -34.30 -11.24
CA LYS A 385 5.37 -34.07 -12.47
C LYS A 385 5.83 -32.62 -12.65
N VAL A 386 5.02 -31.65 -12.18
CA VAL A 386 5.33 -30.21 -12.26
C VAL A 386 6.51 -29.85 -11.37
N TRP A 387 6.57 -30.47 -10.20
CA TRP A 387 7.65 -30.27 -9.25
C TRP A 387 8.95 -30.87 -9.77
N ASN A 388 8.89 -32.04 -10.41
CA ASN A 388 10.08 -32.76 -10.87
C ASN A 388 10.79 -32.13 -12.09
N GLU A 389 10.13 -31.21 -12.80
CA GLU A 389 10.77 -30.42 -13.86
C GLU A 389 11.67 -29.30 -13.29
N GLY A 390 11.52 -28.93 -12.02
CA GLY A 390 12.44 -28.05 -11.29
C GLY A 390 13.19 -28.82 -10.19
N ASP A 391 14.33 -28.32 -9.73
CA ASP A 391 15.08 -28.96 -8.61
C ASP A 391 14.37 -28.89 -7.22
N LEU A 392 13.09 -28.47 -7.22
CA LEU A 392 12.25 -28.21 -6.06
C LEU A 392 11.10 -29.22 -5.97
N THR A 393 11.05 -30.01 -4.90
CA THR A 393 9.93 -30.93 -4.63
C THR A 393 8.88 -30.28 -3.74
N THR A 394 7.67 -30.84 -3.70
CA THR A 394 6.56 -30.38 -2.84
C THR A 394 6.98 -30.25 -1.37
N HIS A 395 7.72 -31.22 -0.85
CA HIS A 395 8.24 -31.20 0.52
C HIS A 395 9.21 -30.05 0.74
N LYS A 396 10.15 -29.81 -0.20
CA LYS A 396 11.06 -28.67 -0.15
C LYS A 396 10.29 -27.34 -0.18
N ALA A 397 9.25 -27.21 -1.00
CA ALA A 397 8.42 -26.01 -1.03
C ALA A 397 7.70 -25.76 0.32
N LEU A 398 7.13 -26.79 0.94
CA LEU A 398 6.49 -26.67 2.26
C LEU A 398 7.49 -26.31 3.38
N PHE A 399 8.67 -26.93 3.38
CA PHE A 399 9.73 -26.56 4.31
C PHE A 399 10.25 -25.14 4.06
N GLY A 400 10.31 -24.72 2.80
CA GLY A 400 10.68 -23.36 2.42
C GLY A 400 9.68 -22.36 2.99
N LEU A 401 8.37 -22.65 2.88
CA LEU A 401 7.32 -21.81 3.44
C LEU A 401 7.45 -21.71 4.96
N LEU A 402 7.72 -22.83 5.64
CA LEU A 402 7.95 -22.84 7.09
C LEU A 402 9.16 -21.96 7.49
N LEU A 403 10.28 -22.05 6.77
CA LEU A 403 11.44 -21.19 7.00
C LEU A 403 11.12 -19.71 6.77
N THR A 404 10.37 -19.39 5.71
CA THR A 404 9.93 -18.02 5.42
C THR A 404 9.02 -17.46 6.52
N ILE A 405 8.08 -18.26 7.02
CA ILE A 405 7.20 -17.88 8.14
C ILE A 405 8.03 -17.55 9.39
N ASN A 406 9.00 -18.42 9.72
CA ASN A 406 9.87 -18.21 10.89
C ASN A 406 10.75 -16.96 10.72
N LEU A 407 11.27 -16.71 9.52
CA LEU A 407 12.06 -15.52 9.22
C LEU A 407 11.23 -14.24 9.36
N ILE A 408 9.99 -14.23 8.87
CA ILE A 408 9.09 -13.08 9.02
C ILE A 408 8.78 -12.84 10.51
N LEU A 409 8.56 -13.89 11.31
CA LEU A 409 8.38 -13.75 12.75
C LEU A 409 9.64 -13.22 13.46
N LEU A 410 10.82 -13.62 13.01
CA LEU A 410 12.10 -13.10 13.49
C LEU A 410 12.20 -11.59 13.23
N TYR A 411 11.94 -11.14 12.00
CA TYR A 411 11.93 -9.72 11.68
C TYR A 411 10.84 -8.96 12.45
N GLY A 412 9.67 -9.57 12.67
CA GLY A 412 8.61 -9.02 13.51
C GLY A 412 9.03 -8.84 14.97
N ALA A 413 9.73 -9.81 15.55
CA ALA A 413 10.24 -9.75 16.91
C ALA A 413 11.33 -8.68 17.06
N ILE A 414 12.27 -8.60 16.11
CA ILE A 414 13.29 -7.54 16.07
C ILE A 414 12.61 -6.17 15.98
N ASN A 415 11.66 -5.99 15.05
CA ASN A 415 10.97 -4.73 14.86
C ASN A 415 10.24 -4.28 16.13
N GLN A 416 9.48 -5.17 16.75
CA GLN A 416 8.73 -4.85 17.96
C GLN A 416 9.65 -4.52 19.15
N LEU A 417 10.77 -5.23 19.29
CA LEU A 417 11.76 -4.98 20.34
C LEU A 417 12.43 -3.61 20.14
N MET A 418 12.88 -3.31 18.93
CA MET A 418 13.56 -2.04 18.62
C MET A 418 12.64 -0.83 18.83
N LEU A 419 11.36 -0.93 18.43
CA LEU A 419 10.36 0.12 18.68
C LEU A 419 10.05 0.35 20.17
N PHE A 420 10.33 -0.64 21.02
CA PHE A 420 10.16 -0.52 22.47
C PHE A 420 11.39 0.06 23.17
N LEU A 421 12.60 -0.18 22.63
CA LEU A 421 13.83 0.35 23.20
C LEU A 421 13.87 1.88 23.11
N LYS A 422 14.57 2.50 24.07
CA LYS A 422 14.75 3.95 24.10
C LYS A 422 15.90 4.32 23.14
N THR A 423 15.57 4.53 21.88
CA THR A 423 16.52 4.98 20.85
C THR A 423 16.04 6.27 20.17
N SER A 424 16.98 7.04 19.63
CA SER A 424 16.66 8.14 18.73
C SER A 424 16.28 7.56 17.36
N LYS A 425 15.14 8.01 16.79
CA LYS A 425 14.63 7.55 15.48
C LYS A 425 14.55 6.01 15.36
N PRO A 426 13.75 5.33 16.19
CA PRO A 426 13.68 3.86 16.23
C PRO A 426 13.30 3.23 14.88
N ASP A 427 12.47 3.90 14.08
CA ASP A 427 12.06 3.44 12.75
C ASP A 427 13.25 3.28 11.77
N LEU A 428 14.24 4.19 11.83
CA LEU A 428 15.42 4.15 10.96
C LEU A 428 16.37 3.01 11.36
N TRP A 429 16.69 2.89 12.65
CA TRP A 429 17.54 1.81 13.16
C TRP A 429 16.95 0.44 12.85
N THR A 430 15.64 0.29 13.05
CA THR A 430 14.95 -0.97 12.79
C THR A 430 15.01 -1.34 11.31
N THR A 431 14.73 -0.36 10.43
CA THR A 431 14.82 -0.56 8.97
C THR A 431 16.25 -0.92 8.57
N GLY A 432 17.25 -0.20 9.09
CA GLY A 432 18.66 -0.48 8.81
C GLY A 432 19.07 -1.89 9.21
N ILE A 433 18.74 -2.34 10.42
CA ILE A 433 19.06 -3.69 10.90
C ILE A 433 18.42 -4.77 10.02
N ILE A 434 17.12 -4.64 9.70
CA ILE A 434 16.43 -5.64 8.86
C ILE A 434 17.03 -5.68 7.45
N VAL A 435 17.30 -4.52 6.85
CA VAL A 435 17.95 -4.44 5.52
C VAL A 435 19.35 -5.05 5.56
N THR A 436 20.14 -4.78 6.60
CA THR A 436 21.45 -5.40 6.78
C THR A 436 21.32 -6.92 6.88
N LEU A 437 20.37 -7.45 7.65
CA LEU A 437 20.16 -8.90 7.76
C LEU A 437 19.75 -9.55 6.43
N ILE A 438 18.94 -8.85 5.62
CA ILE A 438 18.53 -9.32 4.29
C ILE A 438 19.72 -9.39 3.32
N ILE A 439 20.60 -8.40 3.35
CA ILE A 439 21.73 -8.27 2.40
C ILE A 439 22.96 -9.08 2.86
N LEU A 440 23.13 -9.27 4.16
CA LEU A 440 24.32 -9.88 4.76
C LEU A 440 24.74 -11.23 4.12
N PRO A 441 23.84 -12.18 3.82
CA PRO A 441 24.22 -13.45 3.18
C PRO A 441 24.88 -13.26 1.82
N PHE A 442 24.39 -12.32 1.01
CA PHE A 442 24.93 -12.01 -0.31
C PHE A 442 26.27 -11.29 -0.22
N PHE A 443 26.40 -10.36 0.73
CA PHE A 443 27.64 -9.61 0.94
C PHE A 443 28.78 -10.51 1.45
N LEU A 444 28.49 -11.42 2.39
CA LEU A 444 29.46 -12.39 2.87
C LEU A 444 29.96 -13.31 1.75
N GLY A 445 29.07 -13.74 0.85
CA GLY A 445 29.46 -14.56 -0.30
C GLY A 445 30.43 -13.84 -1.22
N GLY A 446 30.13 -12.58 -1.53
CA GLY A 446 31.01 -11.72 -2.32
C GLY A 446 32.40 -11.53 -1.72
N ILE A 447 32.50 -11.37 -0.39
CA ILE A 447 33.80 -11.22 0.31
C ILE A 447 34.59 -12.54 0.29
N LEU A 448 33.91 -13.65 0.55
CA LEU A 448 34.55 -14.96 0.64
C LEU A 448 34.88 -15.55 -0.74
N GLY A 449 34.42 -14.93 -1.83
CA GLY A 449 34.54 -15.46 -3.19
C GLY A 449 33.70 -16.72 -3.39
N ILE A 450 32.68 -16.93 -2.56
CA ILE A 450 31.79 -18.10 -2.58
C ILE A 450 30.45 -17.64 -3.14
N GLU A 451 29.91 -18.37 -4.10
CA GLU A 451 28.58 -18.05 -4.62
C GLU A 451 27.54 -18.17 -3.50
N PRO A 452 26.60 -17.22 -3.35
CA PRO A 452 25.61 -17.25 -2.26
C PRO A 452 24.83 -18.57 -2.20
N LEU A 453 24.60 -19.21 -3.36
CA LEU A 453 23.91 -20.50 -3.50
C LEU A 453 24.67 -21.68 -2.88
N GLU A 454 25.97 -21.55 -2.64
CA GLU A 454 26.82 -22.55 -1.98
C GLU A 454 26.86 -22.36 -0.46
N MET A 455 26.17 -21.35 0.07
CA MET A 455 26.08 -21.06 1.51
C MET A 455 24.65 -21.23 2.05
N PRO A 456 24.07 -22.44 2.00
CA PRO A 456 22.67 -22.69 2.30
C PRO A 456 22.28 -22.25 3.72
N PHE A 457 23.16 -22.40 4.72
CA PHE A 457 22.88 -21.97 6.08
C PHE A 457 22.61 -20.45 6.19
N PHE A 458 23.40 -19.62 5.52
CA PHE A 458 23.24 -18.16 5.56
C PHE A 458 22.04 -17.70 4.72
N LEU A 459 21.77 -18.37 3.60
CA LEU A 459 20.60 -18.09 2.76
C LEU A 459 19.27 -18.30 3.48
N MET A 460 19.20 -19.18 4.49
CA MET A 460 18.00 -19.36 5.31
C MET A 460 17.63 -18.10 6.11
N PHE A 461 18.57 -17.21 6.38
CA PHE A 461 18.32 -15.92 7.03
C PHE A 461 18.12 -14.76 6.05
N SER A 462 18.15 -15.06 4.74
CA SER A 462 17.84 -14.14 3.65
C SER A 462 16.34 -14.23 3.28
N PRO A 463 15.78 -13.26 2.53
CA PRO A 463 14.37 -13.31 2.08
C PRO A 463 14.04 -14.49 1.16
N PHE A 464 15.03 -15.31 0.79
CA PHE A 464 14.84 -16.49 -0.07
C PHE A 464 15.25 -17.82 0.59
N PRO A 465 14.64 -18.24 1.72
CA PRO A 465 15.03 -19.51 2.36
C PRO A 465 14.80 -20.73 1.47
N VAL A 466 13.89 -20.66 0.50
CA VAL A 466 13.60 -21.76 -0.43
C VAL A 466 14.80 -22.14 -1.29
N LEU A 467 15.65 -21.17 -1.67
CA LEU A 467 16.85 -21.43 -2.48
C LEU A 467 17.88 -22.25 -1.70
N ALA A 468 17.93 -22.09 -0.38
CA ALA A 468 18.79 -22.89 0.48
C ALA A 468 18.41 -24.38 0.50
N LEU A 469 17.18 -24.73 0.13
CA LEU A 469 16.69 -26.12 0.12
C LEU A 469 17.04 -26.86 -1.18
N VAL A 470 17.44 -26.13 -2.21
CA VAL A 470 17.91 -26.74 -3.47
C VAL A 470 19.29 -27.37 -3.25
N ASN A 471 20.21 -26.62 -2.62
CA ASN A 471 21.61 -27.01 -2.46
C ASN A 471 21.99 -27.46 -1.03
N GLY A 472 21.14 -27.20 -0.04
CA GLY A 472 21.44 -27.50 1.36
C GLY A 472 21.21 -28.96 1.74
N SER A 473 22.15 -29.53 2.51
CA SER A 473 21.94 -30.84 3.13
C SER A 473 20.81 -30.79 4.18
N ILE A 474 20.12 -31.91 4.39
CA ILE A 474 19.04 -32.03 5.39
C ILE A 474 19.50 -31.57 6.77
N THR A 475 20.74 -31.90 7.16
CA THR A 475 21.33 -31.49 8.44
C THR A 475 21.47 -29.97 8.54
N THR A 476 21.91 -29.30 7.47
CA THR A 476 22.05 -27.84 7.43
C THR A 476 20.69 -27.15 7.54
N VAL A 477 19.68 -27.66 6.82
CA VAL A 477 18.30 -27.16 6.88
C VAL A 477 17.71 -27.29 8.28
N PHE A 478 17.87 -28.45 8.90
CA PHE A 478 17.37 -28.69 10.25
C PHE A 478 18.03 -27.77 11.29
N LEU A 479 19.35 -27.61 11.22
CA LEU A 479 20.09 -26.70 12.10
C LEU A 479 19.69 -25.23 11.87
N GLY A 480 19.49 -24.82 10.62
CA GLY A 480 19.01 -23.48 10.28
C GLY A 480 17.63 -23.20 10.86
N LEU A 481 16.69 -24.15 10.75
CA LEU A 481 15.35 -24.04 11.34
C LEU A 481 15.42 -23.93 12.88
N LEU A 482 16.21 -24.78 13.53
CA LEU A 482 16.40 -24.72 14.99
C LEU A 482 17.00 -23.38 15.43
N ALA A 483 17.97 -22.85 14.67
CA ALA A 483 18.56 -21.55 14.94
C ALA A 483 17.52 -20.42 14.82
N GLN A 484 16.70 -20.41 13.76
CA GLN A 484 15.61 -19.43 13.60
C GLN A 484 14.62 -19.49 14.77
N LEU A 485 14.14 -20.69 15.12
CA LEU A 485 13.21 -20.89 16.23
C LEU A 485 13.81 -20.45 17.57
N GLY A 486 15.08 -20.78 17.81
CA GLY A 486 15.82 -20.35 19.00
C GLY A 486 15.91 -18.83 19.12
N VAL A 487 16.25 -18.15 18.02
CA VAL A 487 16.34 -16.67 18.00
C VAL A 487 14.98 -16.03 18.20
N VAL A 488 13.92 -16.49 17.51
CA VAL A 488 12.55 -15.98 17.69
C VAL A 488 12.08 -16.17 19.14
N GLY A 489 12.31 -17.35 19.72
CA GLY A 489 11.97 -17.65 21.11
C GLY A 489 12.70 -16.73 22.09
N PHE A 490 14.01 -16.58 21.91
CA PHE A 490 14.84 -15.71 22.75
C PHE A 490 14.39 -14.24 22.69
N LEU A 491 14.17 -13.69 21.50
CA LEU A 491 13.73 -12.30 21.32
C LEU A 491 12.33 -12.07 21.92
N SER A 492 11.42 -13.02 21.75
CA SER A 492 10.07 -12.96 22.30
C SER A 492 10.08 -12.98 23.84
N LEU A 493 10.94 -13.81 24.43
CA LEU A 493 11.15 -13.84 25.89
C LEU A 493 11.76 -12.53 26.39
N GLN A 494 12.75 -11.97 25.69
CA GLN A 494 13.33 -10.68 26.05
C GLN A 494 12.29 -9.55 26.02
N LEU A 495 11.48 -9.48 24.96
CA LEU A 495 10.42 -8.49 24.82
C LEU A 495 9.43 -8.59 25.99
N THR A 496 9.01 -9.81 26.32
CA THR A 496 8.07 -10.07 27.41
C THR A 496 8.64 -9.63 28.76
N LYS A 497 9.89 -10.00 29.08
CA LYS A 497 10.57 -9.60 30.32
C LYS A 497 10.70 -8.08 30.43
N LYS A 498 11.08 -7.40 29.33
CA LYS A 498 11.24 -5.95 29.31
C LYS A 498 9.90 -5.20 29.47
N LEU A 499 8.83 -5.68 28.82
CA LEU A 499 7.48 -5.12 28.97
C LEU A 499 6.96 -5.27 30.40
N GLN A 500 7.15 -6.45 31.01
CA GLN A 500 6.77 -6.68 32.40
C GLN A 500 7.48 -5.69 33.33
N LYS A 501 8.82 -5.63 33.27
CA LYS A 501 9.63 -4.73 34.10
C LYS A 501 9.23 -3.26 33.96
N ALA A 502 9.00 -2.79 32.73
CA ALA A 502 8.62 -1.41 32.48
C ALA A 502 7.25 -1.03 33.08
N GLY A 503 6.27 -1.95 33.05
CA GLY A 503 4.99 -1.75 33.72
C GLY A 503 5.11 -1.65 35.24
N GLU A 504 6.09 -2.34 35.85
CA GLU A 504 6.27 -2.31 37.32
C GLU A 504 6.90 -1.00 37.81
N THR A 505 7.92 -0.49 37.12
CA THR A 505 8.66 0.69 37.56
C THR A 505 7.78 1.95 37.57
N GLU A 506 6.97 2.13 36.54
CA GLU A 506 6.05 3.28 36.40
C GLU A 506 4.90 3.25 37.41
N SER A 507 4.29 2.06 37.63
CA SER A 507 3.22 1.93 38.63
C SER A 507 3.75 2.24 40.03
N LYS A 508 4.94 1.71 40.38
CA LYS A 508 5.60 2.03 41.65
C LYS A 508 5.88 3.53 41.81
N ALA A 509 6.37 4.20 40.76
CA ALA A 509 6.64 5.64 40.78
C ALA A 509 5.38 6.49 41.03
N LEU A 510 4.24 6.13 40.41
CA LEU A 510 2.95 6.81 40.64
C LEU A 510 2.45 6.63 42.08
N PHE A 511 2.54 5.41 42.63
CA PHE A 511 2.09 5.14 44.00
C PHE A 511 3.02 5.75 45.06
N SER A 512 4.32 5.88 44.80
CA SER A 512 5.23 6.61 45.69
C SER A 512 5.01 8.12 45.66
N GLY A 513 4.70 8.70 44.48
CA GLY A 513 4.42 10.14 44.35
C GLY A 513 3.12 10.60 45.01
N ASN A 514 2.08 9.76 45.04
CA ASN A 514 0.84 10.07 45.75
C ASN A 514 1.01 10.06 47.28
N ARG A 515 1.91 9.24 47.83
CA ARG A 515 2.21 9.24 49.28
C ARG A 515 2.93 10.52 49.73
N SER A 516 3.73 11.14 48.88
CA SER A 516 4.40 12.41 49.21
C SER A 516 3.45 13.62 49.19
N LEU A 517 2.41 13.60 48.34
CA LEU A 517 1.40 14.66 48.28
C LEU A 517 0.37 14.58 49.43
N SER A 518 0.01 13.37 49.89
CA SER A 518 -0.87 13.21 51.06
C SER A 518 -0.19 13.58 52.38
N ALA A 519 1.15 13.54 52.44
CA ALA A 519 1.91 13.93 53.63
C ALA A 519 2.10 15.46 53.74
N SER A 520 2.04 16.20 52.62
CA SER A 520 2.14 17.67 52.61
C SER A 520 0.81 18.38 52.83
N SER A 521 -0.33 17.69 52.78
CA SER A 521 -1.66 18.25 53.08
C SER A 521 -2.11 18.02 54.53
N LEU A 522 -1.21 17.55 55.39
CA LEU A 522 -1.42 17.30 56.83
C LEU A 522 -0.45 18.09 57.71
N LYS A 523 0.07 19.21 57.21
CA LYS A 523 0.82 20.18 58.03
C LYS A 523 0.13 21.53 58.03
#